data_AF-A0A2C8F3S6-F1
#
_entry.id   AF-A0A2C8F3S6-F1
#
_cell.length_a   1.000
_cell.length_b   1.000
_cell.length_c   1.000
_cell.angle_alpha   90.00
_cell.angle_beta   90.00
_cell.angle_gamma   90.00
#
_symmetry.space_group_name_H-M   'P 1'
#
loop_
_entity.id
_entity.type
_entity.pdbx_description
1 polymer ?
#
loop_
_entity_poly.entity_id
_entity_poly.type
_entity_poly.pdbx_seq_one_letter_code
_entity_poly.pdbx_strand_id
1 'polypeptide(L)'
;MVAIVLHFRAIHLSPLSLTLPFLSFTPVFVLLTGDIILDEHISMAGTAGMLLVVVGGYVVNLDSARYGVLEPIRAIFREPGSGLMLIVAGLYAFASVGGKVIIINSSPLYAGLLIFCLLGLLVPLILIGVGKASFRTVTAKPLLGIGSGLILFLEVITHNLAMSMVAAAYMITIKRMAGLFSVLYGWLLFNETGIRYRLIGTGIMTVGAALIVTLG
;
A
#
# COMPACT_ATOMS: atom_id res chain seq x y z
N MET A 1 -11.46 3.87 7.19
CA MET A 1 -11.45 5.33 7.43
C MET A 1 -10.28 5.77 8.33
N VAL A 2 -10.14 5.22 9.55
CA VAL A 2 -9.08 5.60 10.49
C VAL A 2 -7.67 5.51 9.88
N ALA A 3 -7.31 4.39 9.23
CA ALA A 3 -6.00 4.20 8.61
C ALA A 3 -5.65 5.30 7.58
N ILE A 4 -6.63 5.72 6.77
CA ILE A 4 -6.45 6.77 5.76
C ILE A 4 -6.17 8.11 6.44
N VAL A 5 -6.92 8.46 7.49
CA VAL A 5 -6.71 9.71 8.23
C VAL A 5 -5.34 9.72 8.90
N LEU A 6 -4.93 8.62 9.53
CA LEU A 6 -3.61 8.49 10.14
C LEU A 6 -2.48 8.51 9.11
N HIS A 7 -2.70 7.94 7.92
CA HIS A 7 -1.76 8.00 6.80
C HIS A 7 -1.50 9.45 6.37
N PHE A 8 -2.56 10.22 6.11
CA PHE A 8 -2.43 11.64 5.77
C PHE A 8 -1.78 12.44 6.91
N ARG A 9 -2.11 12.12 8.16
CA ARG A 9 -1.47 12.76 9.32
C ARG A 9 0.03 12.43 9.40
N ALA A 10 0.43 11.19 9.16
CA ALA A 10 1.83 10.75 9.21
C ALA A 10 2.69 11.48 8.17
N ILE A 11 2.21 11.61 6.93
CA ILE A 11 2.94 12.33 5.87
C ILE A 11 2.99 13.85 6.10
N HIS A 12 2.04 14.40 6.86
CA HIS A 12 2.07 15.81 7.27
C HIS A 12 3.04 16.07 8.42
N LEU A 13 3.29 15.08 9.28
CA LEU A 13 4.13 15.22 10.47
C LEU A 13 5.63 15.00 10.20
N SER A 14 5.96 14.16 9.23
CA SER A 14 7.35 13.76 8.97
C SER A 14 7.64 13.61 7.48
N PRO A 15 8.91 13.72 7.05
CA PRO A 15 9.28 13.60 5.64
C PRO A 15 8.81 12.29 4.99
N LEU A 16 8.38 12.36 3.72
CA LEU A 16 7.92 11.20 2.95
C LEU A 16 8.97 10.08 2.89
N SER A 17 10.24 10.44 2.73
CA SER A 17 11.36 9.49 2.67
C SER A 17 11.62 8.72 3.96
N LEU A 18 11.13 9.22 5.10
CA LEU A 18 11.22 8.55 6.40
C LEU A 18 9.94 7.78 6.76
N THR A 19 8.80 8.15 6.19
CA THR A 19 7.51 7.54 6.49
C THR A 19 7.15 6.41 5.52
N LEU A 20 7.24 6.63 4.21
CA LEU A 20 6.82 5.66 3.19
C LEU A 20 7.53 4.29 3.25
N PRO A 21 8.82 4.16 3.65
CA PRO A 21 9.45 2.86 3.80
C PRO A 21 8.69 1.90 4.73
N PHE A 22 7.91 2.42 5.69
CA PHE A 22 7.13 1.58 6.61
C PHE A 22 5.92 0.90 5.95
N LEU A 23 5.40 1.43 4.85
CA LEU A 23 4.32 0.76 4.10
C LEU A 23 4.80 -0.52 3.41
N SER A 24 6.11 -0.64 3.15
CA SER A 24 6.68 -1.88 2.62
C SER A 24 6.59 -3.04 3.60
N PHE A 25 6.35 -2.79 4.90
CA PHE A 25 6.16 -3.83 5.92
C PHE A 25 4.72 -4.34 6.02
N THR A 26 3.74 -3.74 5.31
CA THR A 26 2.36 -4.25 5.30
C THR A 26 2.25 -5.75 5.03
N PRO A 27 2.98 -6.35 4.06
CA PRO A 27 2.91 -7.80 3.82
C PRO A 27 3.27 -8.65 5.04
N VAL A 28 4.20 -8.20 5.88
CA VAL A 28 4.59 -8.91 7.12
C VAL A 28 3.42 -8.96 8.10
N PHE A 29 2.70 -7.85 8.26
CA PHE A 29 1.49 -7.84 9.07
C PHE A 29 0.38 -8.68 8.44
N VAL A 30 0.24 -8.66 7.11
CA VAL A 30 -0.76 -9.48 6.40
C VAL A 30 -0.48 -10.96 6.58
N LEU A 31 0.79 -11.39 6.56
CA LEU A 31 1.18 -12.77 6.84
C LEU A 31 0.64 -13.23 8.20
N LEU A 32 0.85 -12.42 9.25
CA LEU A 32 0.36 -12.74 10.60
C LEU A 32 -1.17 -12.73 10.70
N THR A 33 -1.81 -11.68 10.19
CA THR A 33 -3.27 -11.55 10.28
C THR A 33 -4.00 -12.53 9.37
N GLY A 34 -3.40 -12.89 8.22
CA GLY A 34 -3.95 -13.84 7.26
C GLY A 34 -3.91 -15.26 7.79
N ASP A 35 -2.80 -15.66 8.43
CA ASP A 35 -2.71 -16.95 9.12
C ASP A 35 -3.77 -17.07 10.23
N ILE A 36 -3.92 -16.05 11.08
CA ILE A 36 -4.86 -16.09 12.22
C ILE A 36 -6.34 -16.05 11.78
N ILE A 37 -6.69 -15.25 10.76
CA ILE A 37 -8.10 -14.95 10.42
C ILE A 37 -8.60 -15.80 9.26
N LEU A 38 -7.73 -16.10 8.29
CA LEU A 38 -8.08 -16.80 7.05
C LEU A 38 -7.52 -18.21 6.97
N ASP A 39 -6.72 -18.65 7.95
CA ASP A 39 -6.01 -19.94 7.95
C ASP A 39 -5.08 -20.10 6.73
N GLU A 40 -4.48 -18.98 6.29
CA GLU A 40 -3.58 -18.93 5.15
C GLU A 40 -2.14 -19.27 5.55
N HIS A 41 -1.75 -20.52 5.33
CA HIS A 41 -0.37 -20.94 5.48
C HIS A 41 0.45 -20.67 4.21
N ILE A 42 1.56 -19.97 4.39
CA ILE A 42 2.49 -19.61 3.32
C ILE A 42 3.76 -20.46 3.43
N SER A 43 4.29 -20.89 2.29
CA SER A 43 5.50 -21.70 2.26
C SER A 43 6.72 -20.91 2.77
N MET A 44 7.73 -21.59 3.31
CA MET A 44 8.95 -20.93 3.78
C MET A 44 9.65 -20.15 2.66
N ALA A 45 9.60 -20.67 1.42
CA ALA A 45 10.11 -19.98 0.24
C ALA A 45 9.31 -18.72 -0.08
N GLY A 46 7.97 -18.79 0.01
CA GLY A 46 7.09 -17.63 -0.14
C GLY A 46 7.33 -16.56 0.91
N THR A 47 7.53 -16.94 2.19
CA THR A 47 7.91 -16.00 3.25
C THR A 47 9.26 -15.34 2.98
N ALA A 48 10.26 -16.12 2.54
CA ALA A 48 11.57 -15.57 2.18
C ALA A 48 11.47 -14.57 1.02
N GLY A 49 10.69 -14.89 -0.01
CA GLY A 49 10.45 -14.00 -1.15
C GLY A 49 9.71 -12.72 -0.74
N MET A 50 8.76 -12.83 0.17
CA MET A 50 8.08 -11.68 0.76
C MET A 50 9.03 -10.77 1.51
N LEU A 51 9.89 -11.32 2.37
CA LEU A 51 10.87 -10.52 3.11
C LEU A 51 11.83 -9.80 2.16
N LEU A 52 12.24 -10.44 1.06
CA LEU A 52 13.03 -9.77 0.02
C LEU A 52 12.27 -8.59 -0.59
N VAL A 53 10.98 -8.74 -0.93
CA VAL A 53 10.17 -7.63 -1.45
C VAL A 53 10.01 -6.50 -0.43
N VAL A 54 9.83 -6.83 0.85
CA VAL A 54 9.75 -5.85 1.96
C VAL A 54 11.06 -5.06 2.06
N VAL A 55 12.20 -5.75 2.08
CA VAL A 55 13.53 -5.14 2.15
C VAL A 55 13.82 -4.29 0.91
N GLY A 56 13.54 -4.81 -0.28
CA GLY A 56 13.74 -4.07 -1.52
C GLY A 56 12.84 -2.83 -1.60
N GLY A 57 11.58 -2.95 -1.17
CA GLY A 57 10.65 -1.82 -1.09
C GLY A 57 11.08 -0.77 -0.08
N TYR A 58 11.65 -1.19 1.05
CA TYR A 58 12.26 -0.29 2.03
C TYR A 58 13.41 0.52 1.41
N VAL A 59 14.32 -0.16 0.69
CA VAL A 59 15.45 0.50 0.00
C VAL A 59 14.97 1.44 -1.10
N VAL A 60 13.93 1.08 -1.86
CA VAL A 60 13.36 1.94 -2.92
C VAL A 60 12.79 3.24 -2.36
N ASN A 61 12.11 3.19 -1.21
CA ASN A 61 11.50 4.36 -0.60
C ASN A 61 12.46 5.19 0.29
N LEU A 62 13.63 4.63 0.60
CA LEU A 62 14.67 5.30 1.37
C LEU A 62 15.35 6.37 0.49
N ASP A 63 15.39 7.61 0.97
CA ASP A 63 16.29 8.62 0.41
C ASP A 63 17.71 8.42 0.95
N SER A 64 18.40 7.42 0.36
CA SER A 64 19.71 6.94 0.82
C SER A 64 20.84 7.96 0.64
N ALA A 65 20.63 8.97 -0.23
CA ALA A 65 21.60 10.04 -0.47
C ALA A 65 21.63 11.03 0.70
N ARG A 66 20.53 11.18 1.42
CA ARG A 66 20.38 12.10 2.55
C ARG A 66 20.40 11.41 3.90
N TYR A 67 19.98 10.15 3.97
CA TYR A 67 19.83 9.39 5.21
C TYR A 67 20.48 7.99 5.10
N GLY A 68 21.11 7.52 6.18
CA GLY A 68 21.72 6.19 6.21
C GLY A 68 20.69 5.05 6.15
N VAL A 69 21.12 3.83 5.83
CA VAL A 69 20.23 2.65 5.63
C VAL A 69 19.38 2.31 6.85
N LEU A 70 19.89 2.54 8.07
CA LEU A 70 19.16 2.28 9.32
C LEU A 70 18.38 3.50 9.84
N GLU A 71 18.44 4.62 9.13
CA GLU A 71 17.92 5.88 9.65
C GLU A 71 16.40 5.91 9.77
N PRO A 72 15.59 5.35 8.85
CA PRO A 72 14.14 5.27 9.08
C PRO A 72 13.78 4.47 10.33
N ILE A 73 14.49 3.36 10.61
CA ILE A 73 14.21 2.54 11.80
C ILE A 73 14.48 3.37 13.07
N ARG A 74 15.57 4.14 13.09
CA ARG A 74 15.84 5.10 14.17
C ARG A 74 14.83 6.24 14.20
N ALA A 75 14.34 6.66 13.03
CA ALA A 75 13.34 7.70 12.89
C ALA A 75 12.00 7.30 13.51
N ILE A 76 11.69 6.01 13.72
CA ILE A 76 10.47 5.62 14.49
C ILE A 76 10.43 6.33 15.85
N PHE A 77 11.57 6.46 16.51
CA PHE A 77 11.68 7.05 17.86
C PHE A 77 11.90 8.57 17.84
N ARG A 78 12.28 9.14 16.69
CA ARG A 78 12.60 10.57 16.54
C ARG A 78 11.50 11.35 15.82
N GLU A 79 10.89 10.71 14.84
CA GLU A 79 9.90 11.27 13.93
C GLU A 79 8.53 10.68 14.23
N PRO A 80 7.57 11.50 14.71
CA PRO A 80 6.25 11.00 15.11
C PRO A 80 5.48 10.41 13.92
N GLY A 81 5.70 10.92 12.69
CA GLY A 81 5.07 10.39 11.49
C GLY A 81 5.57 9.00 11.09
N SER A 82 6.84 8.68 11.37
CA SER A 82 7.44 7.38 11.03
C SER A 82 6.83 6.24 11.85
N GLY A 83 6.76 6.41 13.18
CA GLY A 83 6.07 5.46 14.05
C GLY A 83 4.58 5.34 13.74
N LEU A 84 3.92 6.46 13.43
CA LEU A 84 2.52 6.45 13.02
C LEU A 84 2.30 5.69 11.70
N MET A 85 3.22 5.79 10.74
CA MET A 85 3.11 5.07 9.47
C MET A 85 3.26 3.55 9.65
N LEU A 86 4.03 3.09 10.64
CA LEU A 86 4.08 1.66 10.97
C LEU A 86 2.74 1.15 11.50
N ILE A 87 2.06 1.94 12.35
CA ILE A 87 0.70 1.64 12.80
C ILE A 87 -0.27 1.59 11.61
N VAL A 88 -0.16 2.56 10.69
CA VAL A 88 -0.95 2.58 9.45
C VAL A 88 -0.71 1.32 8.62
N ALA A 89 0.53 0.85 8.50
CA ALA A 89 0.84 -0.39 7.78
C ALA A 89 0.14 -1.61 8.40
N GLY A 90 0.07 -1.70 9.73
CA GLY A 90 -0.68 -2.75 10.42
C GLY A 90 -2.20 -2.63 10.24
N LEU A 91 -2.75 -1.41 10.31
CA LEU A 91 -4.17 -1.18 10.06
C LEU A 91 -4.57 -1.52 8.62
N TYR A 92 -3.70 -1.20 7.64
CA TYR A 92 -3.92 -1.61 6.25
C TYR A 92 -3.86 -3.12 6.09
N ALA A 93 -2.96 -3.81 6.77
CA ALA A 93 -2.91 -5.26 6.73
C ALA A 93 -4.21 -5.90 7.24
N PHE A 94 -4.69 -5.45 8.41
CA PHE A 94 -5.95 -5.90 8.97
C PHE A 94 -7.14 -5.60 8.04
N ALA A 95 -7.17 -4.40 7.44
CA ALA A 95 -8.20 -4.04 6.47
C ALA A 95 -8.14 -4.89 5.20
N SER A 96 -6.95 -5.24 4.70
CA SER A 96 -6.78 -6.12 3.54
C SER A 96 -7.27 -7.53 3.82
N VAL A 97 -6.92 -8.10 4.98
CA VAL A 97 -7.39 -9.43 5.40
C VAL A 97 -8.90 -9.44 5.62
N GLY A 98 -9.44 -8.46 6.34
CA GLY A 98 -10.90 -8.32 6.50
C GLY A 98 -11.62 -8.10 5.16
N GLY A 99 -11.01 -7.35 4.24
CA GLY A 99 -11.49 -7.20 2.87
C GLY A 99 -11.57 -8.54 2.13
N LYS A 100 -10.54 -9.39 2.29
CA LYS A 100 -10.55 -10.74 1.72
C LYS A 100 -11.64 -11.62 2.34
N VAL A 101 -11.89 -11.54 3.66
CA VAL A 101 -13.03 -12.24 4.30
C VAL A 101 -14.35 -11.87 3.63
N ILE A 102 -14.57 -10.59 3.32
CA ILE A 102 -15.79 -10.15 2.61
C ILE A 102 -15.83 -10.75 1.19
N ILE A 103 -14.71 -10.73 0.48
CA ILE A 103 -14.60 -11.27 -0.89
C ILE A 103 -14.98 -12.76 -0.93
N ILE A 104 -14.41 -13.58 -0.05
CA ILE A 104 -14.65 -15.04 -0.04
C ILE A 104 -16.09 -15.39 0.39
N ASN A 105 -16.72 -14.58 1.23
CA ASN A 105 -18.10 -14.79 1.70
C ASN A 105 -19.16 -14.15 0.78
N SER A 106 -18.76 -13.44 -0.27
CA SER A 106 -19.70 -12.78 -1.18
C SER A 106 -19.24 -12.93 -2.64
N SER A 107 -18.64 -11.90 -3.21
CA SER A 107 -17.92 -11.94 -4.48
C SER A 107 -16.93 -10.77 -4.58
N PRO A 108 -15.89 -10.88 -5.41
CA PRO A 108 -14.95 -9.77 -5.64
C PRO A 108 -15.62 -8.45 -6.05
N LEU A 109 -16.66 -8.55 -6.88
CA LEU A 109 -17.41 -7.40 -7.39
C LEU A 109 -18.31 -6.80 -6.31
N TYR A 110 -19.03 -7.63 -5.56
CA TYR A 110 -19.87 -7.16 -4.45
C TYR A 110 -19.04 -6.47 -3.36
N ALA A 111 -17.94 -7.09 -2.94
CA ALA A 111 -17.04 -6.53 -1.92
C ALA A 111 -16.49 -5.15 -2.34
N GLY A 112 -16.07 -5.03 -3.61
CA GLY A 112 -15.55 -3.79 -4.16
C GLY A 112 -16.59 -2.69 -4.20
N LEU A 113 -17.76 -2.99 -4.77
CA LEU A 113 -18.87 -2.03 -4.84
C LEU A 113 -19.30 -1.58 -3.45
N LEU A 114 -19.49 -2.49 -2.50
CA LEU A 114 -19.93 -2.16 -1.15
C LEU A 114 -18.94 -1.21 -0.46
N ILE A 115 -17.67 -1.58 -0.39
CA ILE A 115 -16.65 -0.83 0.35
C ILE A 115 -16.41 0.54 -0.29
N PHE A 116 -16.26 0.60 -1.61
CA PHE A 116 -15.91 1.85 -2.30
C PHE A 116 -17.10 2.76 -2.53
N CYS A 117 -18.33 2.25 -2.69
CA CYS A 117 -19.52 3.10 -2.67
C CYS A 117 -19.73 3.70 -1.26
N LEU A 118 -19.57 2.91 -0.20
CA LEU A 118 -19.65 3.44 1.17
C LEU A 118 -18.57 4.50 1.41
N LEU A 119 -17.33 4.25 0.99
CA LEU A 119 -16.25 5.23 1.12
C LEU A 119 -16.53 6.50 0.31
N GLY A 120 -16.93 6.34 -0.96
CA GLY A 120 -17.22 7.42 -1.90
C GLY A 120 -18.44 8.25 -1.49
N LEU A 121 -19.36 7.69 -0.71
CA LEU A 121 -20.50 8.41 -0.16
C LEU A 121 -20.17 9.06 1.19
N LEU A 122 -19.62 8.30 2.14
CA LEU A 122 -19.40 8.76 3.52
C LEU A 122 -18.31 9.84 3.59
N VAL A 123 -17.23 9.74 2.82
CA VAL A 123 -16.13 10.71 2.90
C VAL A 123 -16.57 12.11 2.49
N PRO A 124 -17.18 12.33 1.31
CA PRO A 124 -17.69 13.65 0.95
C PRO A 124 -18.74 14.16 1.94
N LEU A 125 -19.67 13.30 2.39
CA LEU A 125 -20.71 13.69 3.36
C LEU A 125 -20.11 14.19 4.69
N ILE A 126 -19.14 13.46 5.24
CA ILE A 126 -18.45 13.86 6.48
C ILE A 126 -17.69 15.18 6.27
N LEU A 127 -16.95 15.31 5.16
CA LEU A 127 -16.19 16.53 4.89
C LEU A 127 -17.07 17.75 4.67
N ILE A 128 -18.23 17.58 4.03
CA ILE A 128 -19.24 18.63 3.88
C ILE A 128 -19.86 18.97 5.24
N GLY A 129 -20.20 17.96 6.05
CA GLY A 129 -20.78 18.15 7.39
C GLY A 129 -19.85 18.87 8.38
N VAL A 130 -18.53 18.67 8.26
CA VAL A 130 -17.50 19.35 9.07
C VAL A 130 -17.07 20.70 8.45
N GLY A 131 -17.68 21.12 7.34
CA GLY A 131 -17.38 22.38 6.66
C GLY A 131 -16.00 22.43 5.99
N LYS A 132 -15.37 21.26 5.77
CA LYS A 132 -14.06 21.14 5.11
C LYS A 132 -14.18 20.96 3.59
N ALA A 133 -15.38 20.64 3.09
CA ALA A 133 -15.69 20.55 1.66
C ALA A 133 -17.03 21.21 1.35
N SER A 134 -17.25 21.53 0.07
CA SER A 134 -18.55 22.02 -0.42
C SER A 134 -19.08 21.11 -1.52
N PHE A 135 -20.40 21.07 -1.70
CA PHE A 135 -21.03 20.36 -2.83
C PHE A 135 -20.46 20.83 -4.18
N ARG A 136 -20.15 22.12 -4.29
CA ARG A 136 -19.57 22.72 -5.50
C ARG A 136 -18.17 22.21 -5.78
N THR A 137 -17.39 21.85 -4.76
CA THR A 137 -16.05 21.27 -4.91
C THR A 137 -16.11 19.88 -5.54
N VAL A 138 -17.11 19.08 -5.20
CA VAL A 138 -17.29 17.72 -5.73
C VAL A 138 -17.73 17.74 -7.20
N THR A 139 -18.56 18.71 -7.58
CA THR A 139 -19.11 18.83 -8.94
C THR A 139 -18.33 19.77 -9.85
N ALA A 140 -17.27 20.44 -9.37
CA ALA A 140 -16.53 21.44 -10.12
C ALA A 140 -15.86 20.91 -11.39
N LYS A 141 -15.43 19.64 -11.41
CA LYS A 141 -14.72 19.01 -12.54
C LYS A 141 -15.26 17.61 -12.82
N PRO A 142 -16.49 17.48 -13.38
CA PRO A 142 -17.19 16.20 -13.48
C PRO A 142 -16.46 15.21 -14.39
N LEU A 143 -15.86 15.68 -15.49
CA LEU A 143 -15.08 14.82 -16.40
C LEU A 143 -13.85 14.21 -15.73
N LEU A 144 -13.09 14.99 -14.95
CA LEU A 144 -11.95 14.46 -14.19
C LEU A 144 -12.40 13.55 -13.05
N GLY A 145 -13.52 13.88 -12.40
CA GLY A 145 -14.15 13.03 -11.40
C GLY A 145 -14.51 11.66 -11.96
N ILE A 146 -15.24 11.62 -13.07
CA ILE A 146 -15.62 10.39 -13.78
C ILE A 146 -14.37 9.61 -14.22
N GLY A 147 -13.39 10.29 -14.82
CA GLY A 147 -12.14 9.65 -15.24
C GLY A 147 -11.39 8.98 -14.08
N SER A 148 -11.22 9.70 -12.97
CA SER A 148 -10.59 9.15 -11.76
C SER A 148 -11.40 8.02 -11.13
N GLY A 149 -12.74 8.13 -11.13
CA GLY A 149 -13.65 7.11 -10.63
C GLY A 149 -13.59 5.82 -11.46
N LEU A 150 -13.49 5.92 -12.78
CA LEU A 150 -13.34 4.77 -13.68
C LEU A 150 -12.00 4.05 -13.46
N ILE A 151 -10.91 4.81 -13.31
CA ILE A 151 -9.58 4.24 -13.02
C ILE A 151 -9.58 3.54 -11.67
N LEU A 152 -10.15 4.17 -10.64
CA LEU A 152 -10.31 3.57 -9.31
C LEU A 152 -11.19 2.32 -9.36
N PHE A 153 -12.30 2.35 -10.11
CA PHE A 153 -13.17 1.19 -10.26
C PHE A 153 -12.42 -0.01 -10.90
N LEU A 154 -11.64 0.24 -11.96
CA LEU A 154 -10.82 -0.78 -12.59
C LEU A 154 -9.74 -1.32 -11.65
N GLU A 155 -9.07 -0.45 -10.88
CA GLU A 155 -8.11 -0.86 -9.85
C GLU A 155 -8.75 -1.77 -8.80
N VAL A 156 -9.95 -1.41 -8.32
CA VAL A 156 -10.66 -2.16 -7.27
C VAL A 156 -11.09 -3.53 -7.76
N ILE A 157 -11.66 -3.61 -8.97
CA ILE A 157 -12.10 -4.89 -9.53
C ILE A 157 -10.91 -5.82 -9.76
N THR A 158 -9.83 -5.32 -10.36
CA THR A 158 -8.62 -6.12 -10.58
C THR A 158 -7.95 -6.52 -9.26
N HIS A 159 -7.92 -5.63 -8.27
CA HIS A 159 -7.42 -5.90 -6.93
C HIS A 159 -8.21 -7.02 -6.25
N ASN A 160 -9.54 -6.92 -6.21
CA ASN A 160 -10.37 -7.92 -5.55
C ASN A 160 -10.35 -9.26 -6.26
N LEU A 161 -10.30 -9.26 -7.59
CA LEU A 161 -10.16 -10.49 -8.37
C LEU A 161 -8.85 -11.19 -8.01
N ALA A 162 -7.73 -10.47 -8.03
CA ALA A 162 -6.43 -11.02 -7.63
C ALA A 162 -6.45 -11.52 -6.17
N MET A 163 -7.07 -10.75 -5.25
CA MET A 163 -7.19 -11.12 -3.83
C MET A 163 -7.97 -12.42 -3.62
N SER A 164 -8.92 -12.73 -4.51
CA SER A 164 -9.70 -13.98 -4.46
C SER A 164 -8.93 -15.20 -4.97
N MET A 165 -7.89 -15.00 -5.79
CA MET A 165 -7.18 -16.07 -6.48
C MET A 165 -5.95 -16.58 -5.74
N VAL A 166 -5.35 -15.76 -4.87
CA VAL A 166 -4.09 -16.08 -4.17
C VAL A 166 -4.15 -15.65 -2.71
N ALA A 167 -3.26 -16.18 -1.86
CA ALA A 167 -3.13 -15.76 -0.46
C ALA A 167 -3.00 -14.23 -0.33
N ALA A 168 -3.64 -13.65 0.69
CA ALA A 168 -3.65 -12.20 0.87
C ALA A 168 -2.23 -11.64 0.99
N ALA A 169 -1.35 -12.36 1.69
CA ALA A 169 0.01 -11.92 1.87
C ALA A 169 0.81 -11.92 0.55
N TYR A 170 0.62 -12.91 -0.33
CA TYR A 170 1.21 -12.91 -1.67
C TYR A 170 0.67 -11.78 -2.54
N MET A 171 -0.65 -11.59 -2.56
CA MET A 171 -1.28 -10.51 -3.32
C MET A 171 -0.70 -9.15 -2.93
N ILE A 172 -0.70 -8.84 -1.62
CA ILE A 172 -0.22 -7.56 -1.11
C ILE A 172 1.28 -7.40 -1.37
N THR A 173 2.07 -8.48 -1.27
CA THR A 173 3.48 -8.45 -1.62
C THR A 173 3.71 -8.07 -3.08
N ILE A 174 3.03 -8.75 -4.01
CA ILE A 174 3.14 -8.45 -5.44
C ILE A 174 2.63 -7.03 -5.73
N LYS A 175 1.57 -6.56 -5.06
CA LYS A 175 1.09 -5.17 -5.18
C LYS A 175 2.18 -4.15 -4.80
N ARG A 176 3.08 -4.46 -3.86
CA ARG A 176 4.20 -3.57 -3.50
C ARG A 176 5.20 -3.37 -4.63
N MET A 177 5.25 -4.28 -5.62
CA MET A 177 6.07 -4.10 -6.81
C MET A 177 5.66 -2.89 -7.66
N ALA A 178 4.51 -2.26 -7.39
CA ALA A 178 4.18 -0.98 -8.00
C ALA A 178 5.26 0.11 -7.77
N GLY A 179 6.05 -0.01 -6.70
CA GLY A 179 7.21 0.86 -6.45
C GLY A 179 8.29 0.79 -7.54
N LEU A 180 8.38 -0.29 -8.32
CA LEU A 180 9.30 -0.37 -9.45
C LEU A 180 8.93 0.65 -10.53
N PHE A 181 7.63 0.83 -10.78
CA PHE A 181 7.15 1.81 -11.75
C PHE A 181 7.39 3.23 -11.26
N SER A 182 7.33 3.50 -9.94
CA SER A 182 7.65 4.85 -9.43
C SER A 182 9.12 5.21 -9.64
N VAL A 183 10.04 4.25 -9.52
CA VAL A 183 11.46 4.45 -9.86
C VAL A 183 11.63 4.72 -11.36
N LEU A 184 10.97 3.92 -12.21
CA LEU A 184 11.05 4.07 -13.66
C LEU A 184 10.52 5.43 -14.14
N TYR A 185 9.33 5.83 -13.66
CA TYR A 185 8.73 7.12 -13.98
C TYR A 185 9.51 8.29 -13.36
N GLY A 186 10.00 8.15 -12.13
CA GLY A 186 10.86 9.13 -11.46
C GLY A 186 12.13 9.44 -12.25
N TRP A 187 12.74 8.42 -12.83
CA TRP A 187 13.89 8.62 -13.70
C TRP A 187 13.52 9.22 -15.06
N LEU A 188 12.58 8.61 -15.78
CA LEU A 188 12.27 8.98 -17.18
C LEU A 188 11.61 10.35 -17.31
N LEU A 189 10.71 10.70 -16.38
CA LEU A 189 9.90 11.91 -16.46
C LEU A 189 10.44 13.06 -15.60
N PHE A 190 11.08 12.76 -14.48
CA PHE A 190 11.45 13.76 -13.47
C PHE A 190 12.97 13.91 -13.27
N ASN A 191 13.82 13.15 -13.98
CA ASN A 191 15.28 13.22 -13.89
C ASN A 191 15.82 13.14 -12.44
N GLU A 192 15.19 12.32 -11.60
CA GLU A 192 15.61 12.20 -10.20
C GLU A 192 17.04 11.66 -10.05
N THR A 193 17.81 12.22 -9.11
CA THR A 193 19.17 11.77 -8.79
C THR A 193 19.16 10.67 -7.71
N GLY A 194 20.17 9.80 -7.65
CA GLY A 194 20.24 8.71 -6.65
C GLY A 194 19.63 7.36 -7.07
N ILE A 195 19.38 7.16 -8.37
CA ILE A 195 18.74 5.97 -8.97
C ILE A 195 19.44 4.65 -8.61
N ARG A 196 20.77 4.66 -8.38
CA ARG A 196 21.55 3.44 -8.13
C ARG A 196 21.00 2.61 -6.96
N TYR A 197 20.64 3.26 -5.84
CA TYR A 197 20.09 2.55 -4.68
C TYR A 197 18.67 2.05 -4.95
N ARG A 198 17.86 2.84 -5.66
CA ARG A 198 16.50 2.44 -6.06
C ARG A 198 16.49 1.28 -7.05
N LEU A 199 17.50 1.18 -7.93
CA LEU A 199 17.71 0.04 -8.81
C LEU A 199 18.11 -1.22 -8.03
N ILE A 200 18.97 -1.09 -7.01
CA ILE A 200 19.30 -2.22 -6.13
C ILE A 200 18.04 -2.71 -5.41
N GLY A 201 17.27 -1.80 -4.81
CA GLY A 201 16.01 -2.15 -4.15
C GLY A 201 15.03 -2.82 -5.11
N THR A 202 14.88 -2.28 -6.32
CA THR A 202 14.08 -2.88 -7.40
C THR A 202 14.55 -4.29 -7.75
N GLY A 203 15.86 -4.52 -7.90
CA GLY A 203 16.42 -5.84 -8.16
C GLY A 203 16.10 -6.85 -7.05
N ILE A 204 16.24 -6.45 -5.79
CA ILE A 204 15.88 -7.28 -4.62
C ILE A 204 14.39 -7.63 -4.65
N MET A 205 13.52 -6.66 -4.94
CA MET A 205 12.07 -6.91 -5.06
C MET A 205 11.77 -7.90 -6.19
N THR A 206 12.41 -7.77 -7.35
CA THR A 206 12.21 -8.69 -8.49
C THR A 206 12.61 -10.11 -8.16
N VAL A 207 13.75 -10.31 -7.48
CA VAL A 207 14.17 -11.63 -7.02
C VAL A 207 13.18 -12.21 -6.01
N GLY A 208 12.71 -11.39 -5.06
CA GLY A 208 11.71 -11.81 -4.08
C GLY A 208 10.38 -12.23 -4.73
N ALA A 209 9.91 -11.48 -5.72
CA ALA A 209 8.70 -11.81 -6.45
C ALA A 209 8.87 -13.06 -7.32
N ALA A 210 10.01 -13.24 -7.99
CA ALA A 210 10.32 -14.45 -8.72
C ALA A 210 10.32 -15.69 -7.80
N LEU A 211 10.84 -15.55 -6.58
CA LEU A 211 10.83 -16.63 -5.58
C LEU A 211 9.41 -17.00 -5.17
N ILE A 212 8.53 -16.02 -4.95
CA ILE A 212 7.11 -16.25 -4.65
C ILE A 212 6.41 -16.95 -5.81
N VAL A 213 6.65 -16.52 -7.05
CA VAL A 213 5.96 -17.09 -8.22
C VAL A 213 6.43 -18.52 -8.53
N THR A 214 7.69 -18.84 -8.25
CA THR A 214 8.30 -20.14 -8.63
C THR A 214 8.23 -21.19 -7.53
N LEU A 215 8.36 -20.79 -6.26
CA LEU A 215 8.47 -21.69 -5.11
C LEU A 215 7.43 -21.41 -4.01
N GLY A 216 6.56 -20.41 -4.21
CA GLY A 216 5.55 -19.95 -3.26
C GLY A 216 4.23 -20.69 -3.34
#